data_AF-A0A968R6C9-F1
#
_entry.id   AF-A0A968R6C9-F1
#
_cell.length_a   1.000
_cell.length_b   1.000
_cell.length_c   1.000
_cell.angle_alpha   90.00
_cell.angle_beta   90.00
_cell.angle_gamma   90.00
#
_symmetry.space_group_name_H-M   'P 1'
#
loop_
_entity.id
_entity.type
_entity.pdbx_description
1 polymer ?
#
loop_
_entity_poly.entity_id
_entity_poly.type
_entity_poly.pdbx_seq_one_letter_code
_entity_poly.pdbx_strand_id
1 'polypeptide(L)'
;MSNTEAKAKIPQRIDNFLTNYPNETDFWEIVNRNLTKTLLDENPALGAINIDFNVLPSTQLPYNRTSKVTRTQPSNREGTFLIGNTRGNNILRFDGKTGNFLGEFVTAGSGGLVAPDTIIFGPDGNGDGNSDIYVASGDKAGNSRETGASAILRYDGITGAFIDRFVGDNPNTITDETGGLFRPYGLAFSPDGNLYVSSFLSDKILRYNGKTGQFIDVFASGNQQAGGLNGPNGLLFAPDGFLYVTTQGSVARNGQADFSANFPSQVLRYNPENREFSIFASPDSSPRSFGFTSLLGMAIGPVDGDLYVSDFANDIRRYNLQSGELIEVLPTNYTSTSPSSNFVGSLAFSPIGNLFAVGFDNRENAGNAGAILRFNGATGDPLPAAGKENAIFVSPDSKLQRPIGIAFFPNDAKLVEKWNFTAANYPIAHQGLNNLNLDVNYKYREGIQNFQYPDFVPIYKAIDSYLANYPNETDFWEIVNKNLTEKVLVENPALDSVTVKLDVLPTNRLPYDRSSTVTRTAGGKLGESWNFQFANYSIDHQGLNNLNIDVNYQYKQGITTAEYPDFVPIYNSIDKFLTDYPNETDFWEIVNKNLTQKVLAENPVLDALQIDIACLPTNRLPFDRASIVSIA
;
A
#
# COMPACT_ATOMS: atom_id res chain seq x y z
N MET A 1 6.47 -28.12 11.85
CA MET A 1 7.59 -27.60 12.66
C MET A 1 6.99 -26.82 13.81
N SER A 2 7.27 -27.22 15.05
CA SER A 2 6.86 -26.46 16.22
C SER A 2 7.53 -25.08 16.18
N ASN A 3 6.89 -24.08 16.78
CA ASN A 3 7.40 -22.71 16.88
C ASN A 3 8.81 -22.62 17.54
N THR A 4 9.32 -23.74 18.09
CA THR A 4 10.60 -23.86 18.79
C THR A 4 11.81 -24.01 17.86
N GLU A 5 11.71 -24.76 16.76
CA GLU A 5 12.85 -24.96 15.84
C GLU A 5 13.15 -23.73 14.98
N ALA A 6 12.10 -23.02 14.53
CA ALA A 6 12.25 -21.77 13.79
C ALA A 6 12.94 -20.70 14.65
N LYS A 7 12.51 -20.56 15.91
CA LYS A 7 13.09 -19.61 16.87
C LYS A 7 14.59 -19.83 17.12
N ALA A 8 15.05 -21.09 17.13
CA ALA A 8 16.46 -21.41 17.39
C ALA A 8 17.41 -20.98 16.24
N LYS A 9 16.90 -20.84 15.01
CA LYS A 9 17.72 -20.50 13.83
C LYS A 9 17.68 -19.02 13.44
N ILE A 10 16.72 -18.26 13.96
CA ILE A 10 16.57 -16.82 13.63
C ILE A 10 17.84 -16.01 13.93
N PRO A 11 18.52 -16.15 15.09
CA PRO A 11 19.74 -15.38 15.36
C PRO A 11 20.84 -15.60 14.31
N GLN A 12 21.12 -16.86 13.94
CA GLN A 12 22.12 -17.18 12.91
C GLN A 12 21.75 -16.61 11.54
N ARG A 13 20.45 -16.56 11.21
CA ARG A 13 19.98 -15.95 9.97
C ARG A 13 20.12 -14.44 9.96
N ILE A 14 19.86 -13.78 11.09
CA ILE A 14 20.14 -12.34 11.25
C ILE A 14 21.62 -12.07 11.00
N ASP A 15 22.50 -12.83 11.65
CA ASP A 15 23.95 -12.66 11.50
C ASP A 15 24.39 -12.87 10.04
N ASN A 16 23.90 -13.94 9.40
CA ASN A 16 24.20 -14.21 7.99
C ASN A 16 23.68 -13.12 7.06
N PHE A 17 22.46 -12.62 7.30
CA PHE A 17 21.88 -11.55 6.49
C PHE A 17 22.69 -10.26 6.61
N LEU A 18 23.01 -9.85 7.84
CA LEU A 18 23.75 -8.61 8.09
C LEU A 18 25.20 -8.71 7.58
N THR A 19 25.84 -9.87 7.69
CA THR A 19 27.22 -10.08 7.23
C THR A 19 27.33 -10.10 5.70
N ASN A 20 26.30 -10.60 5.00
CA ASN A 20 26.30 -10.73 3.54
C ASN A 20 25.39 -9.69 2.87
N TYR A 21 25.05 -8.60 3.56
CA TYR A 21 24.14 -7.60 3.03
C TYR A 21 24.78 -6.91 1.80
N PRO A 22 24.15 -6.94 0.61
CA PRO A 22 24.83 -6.62 -0.65
C PRO A 22 25.09 -5.12 -0.86
N ASN A 23 24.39 -4.25 -0.14
CA ASN A 23 24.43 -2.80 -0.35
C ASN A 23 24.90 -2.07 0.91
N GLU A 24 26.20 -1.85 1.05
CA GLU A 24 26.76 -1.14 2.20
C GLU A 24 26.32 0.34 2.31
N THR A 25 25.71 0.90 1.25
CA THR A 25 25.20 2.27 1.24
C THR A 25 23.75 2.40 1.69
N ASP A 26 23.04 1.29 1.91
CA ASP A 26 21.65 1.34 2.38
C ASP A 26 21.58 1.81 3.83
N PHE A 27 20.56 2.62 4.13
CA PHE A 27 20.30 3.09 5.49
C PHE A 27 19.73 1.98 6.38
N TRP A 28 19.86 2.13 7.70
CA TRP A 28 19.43 1.13 8.67
C TRP A 28 17.93 0.82 8.61
N GLU A 29 17.12 1.78 8.16
CA GLU A 29 15.70 1.65 7.85
C GLU A 29 15.46 0.60 6.75
N ILE A 30 16.22 0.69 5.66
CA ILE A 30 16.15 -0.23 4.51
C ILE A 30 16.67 -1.60 4.93
N VAL A 31 17.80 -1.66 5.64
CA VAL A 31 18.38 -2.90 6.14
C VAL A 31 17.40 -3.64 7.06
N ASN A 32 16.76 -2.93 8.01
CA ASN A 32 15.78 -3.53 8.92
C ASN A 32 14.54 -4.05 8.16
N ARG A 33 14.03 -3.27 7.20
CA ARG A 33 12.90 -3.66 6.35
C ARG A 33 13.20 -4.94 5.58
N ASN A 34 14.35 -4.98 4.91
CA ASN A 34 14.78 -6.12 4.11
C ASN A 34 15.02 -7.35 4.98
N LEU A 35 15.67 -7.20 6.14
CA LEU A 35 15.86 -8.28 7.11
C LEU A 35 14.50 -8.84 7.57
N THR A 36 13.57 -7.96 7.95
CA THR A 36 12.25 -8.33 8.46
C THR A 36 11.46 -9.10 7.40
N LYS A 37 11.48 -8.62 6.14
CA LYS A 37 10.86 -9.31 5.01
C LYS A 37 11.47 -10.69 4.79
N THR A 38 12.79 -10.77 4.65
CA THR A 38 13.50 -12.03 4.40
C THR A 38 13.23 -13.06 5.48
N LEU A 39 13.33 -12.67 6.76
CA LEU A 39 13.04 -13.58 7.86
C LEU A 39 11.58 -14.04 7.89
N LEU A 40 10.62 -13.16 7.60
CA LEU A 40 9.21 -13.55 7.57
C LEU A 40 8.89 -14.50 6.41
N ASP A 41 9.45 -14.23 5.23
CA ASP A 41 9.23 -15.01 4.01
C ASP A 41 9.85 -16.41 4.12
N GLU A 42 11.08 -16.49 4.66
CA GLU A 42 11.77 -17.77 4.86
C GLU A 42 11.24 -18.59 6.06
N ASN A 43 10.38 -18.00 6.89
CA ASN A 43 9.78 -18.66 8.04
C ASN A 43 8.26 -18.63 7.93
N PRO A 44 7.69 -19.39 6.98
CA PRO A 44 6.26 -19.40 6.75
C PRO A 44 5.50 -19.72 8.04
N ALA A 45 6.01 -20.48 9.01
CA ALA A 45 5.30 -20.74 10.26
C ALA A 45 5.00 -19.50 11.16
N LEU A 46 5.66 -18.36 10.97
CA LEU A 46 5.47 -17.17 11.80
C LEU A 46 4.27 -16.33 11.34
N GLY A 47 3.29 -16.06 12.21
CA GLY A 47 2.18 -15.16 11.88
C GLY A 47 2.59 -13.68 11.77
N ALA A 48 3.68 -13.28 12.44
CA ALA A 48 4.27 -11.96 12.35
C ALA A 48 5.72 -12.00 12.87
N ILE A 49 6.49 -10.97 12.53
CA ILE A 49 7.80 -10.68 13.12
C ILE A 49 7.90 -9.18 13.42
N ASN A 50 8.55 -8.83 14.53
CA ASN A 50 8.92 -7.46 14.85
C ASN A 50 10.43 -7.39 15.06
N ILE A 51 11.11 -6.47 14.39
CA ILE A 51 12.55 -6.24 14.51
C ILE A 51 12.82 -4.77 14.80
N ASP A 52 13.52 -4.53 15.91
CA ASP A 52 13.89 -3.22 16.39
C ASP A 52 15.41 -3.06 16.29
N PHE A 53 15.87 -2.15 15.42
CA PHE A 53 17.27 -1.73 15.37
C PHE A 53 17.45 -0.48 16.22
N ASN A 54 18.23 -0.59 17.30
CA ASN A 54 18.69 0.56 18.06
C ASN A 54 20.11 0.89 17.61
N VAL A 55 20.27 1.98 16.87
CA VAL A 55 21.58 2.38 16.38
C VAL A 55 22.11 3.50 17.25
N LEU A 56 23.25 3.21 17.87
CA LEU A 56 23.89 4.12 18.82
C LEU A 56 24.46 5.36 18.12
N PRO A 57 24.67 6.45 18.88
CA PRO A 57 25.31 7.66 18.38
C PRO A 57 26.71 7.37 17.84
N SER A 58 27.12 8.12 16.84
CA SER A 58 28.49 8.11 16.30
C SER A 58 29.10 9.51 16.38
N THR A 59 30.39 9.63 16.08
CA THR A 59 31.08 10.92 15.99
C THR A 59 30.55 11.82 14.88
N GLN A 60 29.89 11.24 13.86
CA GLN A 60 29.25 12.00 12.78
C GLN A 60 27.79 12.32 13.06
N LEU A 61 27.12 11.51 13.90
CA LEU A 61 25.69 11.61 14.19
C LEU A 61 25.47 11.39 15.70
N PRO A 62 25.46 12.44 16.54
CA PRO A 62 25.49 12.33 18.01
C PRO A 62 24.12 12.01 18.64
N TYR A 63 23.25 11.26 17.94
CA TYR A 63 21.86 11.03 18.33
C TYR A 63 21.49 9.55 18.30
N ASN A 64 20.58 9.16 19.20
CA ASN A 64 19.99 7.82 19.20
C ASN A 64 18.94 7.73 18.08
N ARG A 65 18.92 6.60 17.38
CA ARG A 65 17.91 6.30 16.37
C ARG A 65 17.42 4.88 16.50
N THR A 66 16.12 4.71 16.28
CA THR A 66 15.49 3.40 16.29
C THR A 66 14.65 3.20 15.04
N SER A 67 14.89 2.08 14.37
CA SER A 67 14.04 1.57 13.29
C SER A 67 13.23 0.40 13.84
N LYS A 68 11.89 0.49 13.84
CA LYS A 68 11.00 -0.59 14.25
C LYS A 68 10.16 -1.03 13.07
N VAL A 69 10.32 -2.29 12.67
CA VAL A 69 9.57 -2.87 11.56
C VAL A 69 8.79 -4.06 12.07
N THR A 70 7.47 -3.95 12.00
CA THR A 70 6.55 -5.07 12.20
C THR A 70 6.01 -5.50 10.85
N ARG A 71 6.13 -6.79 10.54
CA ARG A 71 5.52 -7.40 9.36
C ARG A 71 4.69 -8.59 9.78
N THR A 72 3.42 -8.59 9.39
CA THR A 72 2.49 -9.70 9.64
C THR A 72 2.35 -10.54 8.38
N GLN A 73 2.25 -11.86 8.52
CA GLN A 73 1.87 -12.72 7.40
C GLN A 73 0.37 -12.59 7.12
N PRO A 74 -0.06 -12.72 5.85
CA PRO A 74 -1.47 -12.79 5.53
C PRO A 74 -2.12 -13.99 6.25
N SER A 75 -3.34 -13.80 6.74
CA SER A 75 -4.12 -14.86 7.41
C SER A 75 -4.53 -16.00 6.48
N ASN A 76 -4.55 -15.77 5.16
CA ASN A 76 -4.79 -16.77 4.12
C ASN A 76 -3.58 -16.87 3.17
N ARG A 77 -2.79 -17.94 3.29
CA ARG A 77 -1.50 -18.06 2.59
C ARG A 77 -1.59 -18.29 1.09
N GLU A 78 -2.63 -18.95 0.58
CA GLU A 78 -2.88 -18.96 -0.88
C GLU A 78 -3.82 -17.81 -1.28
N GLY A 79 -4.28 -17.00 -0.32
CA GLY A 79 -5.16 -15.87 -0.54
C GLY A 79 -6.56 -16.28 -1.01
N THR A 80 -7.40 -15.27 -1.22
CA THR A 80 -8.56 -15.36 -2.10
C THR A 80 -8.12 -14.96 -3.51
N PHE A 81 -8.72 -15.51 -4.54
CA PHE A 81 -8.52 -15.03 -5.91
C PHE A 81 -9.85 -14.71 -6.60
N LEU A 82 -9.77 -13.78 -7.53
CA LEU A 82 -10.84 -13.26 -8.35
C LEU A 82 -10.71 -13.79 -9.77
N ILE A 83 -11.84 -14.10 -10.39
CA ILE A 83 -11.93 -14.58 -11.77
C ILE A 83 -12.78 -13.62 -12.60
N GLY A 84 -12.18 -13.11 -13.68
CA GLY A 84 -12.90 -12.37 -14.73
C GLY A 84 -13.72 -13.34 -15.55
N ASN A 85 -15.03 -13.36 -15.29
CA ASN A 85 -15.94 -14.34 -15.85
C ASN A 85 -16.61 -13.78 -17.10
N THR A 86 -15.87 -13.77 -18.21
CA THR A 86 -16.19 -13.00 -19.42
C THR A 86 -17.62 -13.18 -19.90
N ARG A 87 -18.16 -14.41 -19.96
CA ARG A 87 -19.55 -14.62 -20.44
C ARG A 87 -20.61 -14.53 -19.35
N GLY A 88 -20.21 -14.58 -18.08
CA GLY A 88 -21.09 -14.34 -16.93
C GLY A 88 -21.27 -12.84 -16.61
N ASN A 89 -20.47 -11.96 -17.21
CA ASN A 89 -20.46 -10.51 -16.96
C ASN A 89 -20.27 -10.13 -15.48
N ASN A 90 -19.68 -11.01 -14.68
CA ASN A 90 -19.46 -10.85 -13.25
C ASN A 90 -17.99 -11.16 -12.90
N ILE A 91 -17.60 -10.90 -11.66
CA ILE A 91 -16.32 -11.33 -11.10
C ILE A 91 -16.61 -12.29 -9.97
N LEU A 92 -16.04 -13.49 -10.04
CA LEU A 92 -16.26 -14.55 -9.05
C LEU A 92 -15.06 -14.62 -8.09
N ARG A 93 -15.29 -14.97 -6.83
CA ARG A 93 -14.21 -15.19 -5.85
C ARG A 93 -14.14 -16.63 -5.36
N PHE A 94 -12.92 -17.10 -5.17
CA PHE A 94 -12.62 -18.47 -4.76
C PHE A 94 -11.58 -18.49 -3.65
N ASP A 95 -11.64 -19.52 -2.82
CA ASP A 95 -10.62 -19.79 -1.82
C ASP A 95 -9.36 -20.34 -2.50
N GLY A 96 -8.23 -19.65 -2.35
CA GLY A 96 -6.95 -20.02 -2.96
C GLY A 96 -6.37 -21.34 -2.47
N LYS A 97 -6.76 -21.80 -1.28
CA LYS A 97 -6.25 -23.05 -0.69
C LYS A 97 -7.04 -24.28 -1.13
N THR A 98 -8.35 -24.14 -1.21
CA THR A 98 -9.28 -25.27 -1.42
C THR A 98 -9.93 -25.27 -2.79
N GLY A 99 -9.96 -24.12 -3.49
CA GLY A 99 -10.68 -23.96 -4.75
C GLY A 99 -12.19 -23.82 -4.58
N ASN A 100 -12.68 -23.69 -3.34
CA ASN A 100 -14.10 -23.52 -3.07
C ASN A 100 -14.61 -22.18 -3.60
N PHE A 101 -15.78 -22.20 -4.24
CA PHE A 101 -16.49 -20.99 -4.64
C PHE A 101 -17.02 -20.25 -3.41
N LEU A 102 -16.74 -18.95 -3.31
CA LEU A 102 -17.09 -18.12 -2.15
C LEU A 102 -18.13 -17.03 -2.49
N GLY A 103 -18.67 -17.03 -3.72
CA GLY A 103 -19.66 -16.07 -4.19
C GLY A 103 -19.17 -15.14 -5.29
N GLU A 104 -20.09 -14.34 -5.81
CA GLU A 104 -19.75 -13.21 -6.68
C GLU A 104 -19.09 -12.11 -5.86
N PHE A 105 -18.02 -11.54 -6.40
CA PHE A 105 -17.36 -10.35 -5.87
C PHE A 105 -17.93 -9.08 -6.50
N VAL A 106 -18.07 -9.08 -7.82
CA VAL A 106 -18.78 -8.05 -8.57
C VAL A 106 -19.94 -8.71 -9.29
N THR A 107 -21.15 -8.24 -9.04
CA THR A 107 -22.38 -8.79 -9.62
C THR A 107 -22.54 -8.38 -11.08
N ALA A 108 -23.23 -9.22 -11.85
CA ALA A 108 -23.44 -8.96 -13.27
C ALA A 108 -24.15 -7.62 -13.53
N GLY A 109 -23.59 -6.81 -14.43
CA GLY A 109 -24.12 -5.49 -14.79
C GLY A 109 -23.81 -4.35 -13.81
N SER A 110 -23.15 -4.61 -12.67
CA SER A 110 -22.64 -3.57 -11.78
C SER A 110 -21.74 -2.60 -12.56
N GLY A 111 -21.96 -1.28 -12.45
CA GLY A 111 -21.20 -0.28 -13.22
C GLY A 111 -21.33 -0.36 -14.76
N GLY A 112 -22.25 -1.18 -15.27
CA GLY A 112 -22.32 -1.55 -16.68
C GLY A 112 -21.26 -2.56 -17.11
N LEU A 113 -20.77 -3.41 -16.19
CA LEU A 113 -19.80 -4.46 -16.46
C LEU A 113 -20.30 -5.43 -17.53
N VAL A 114 -19.51 -5.55 -18.59
CA VAL A 114 -19.71 -6.50 -19.69
C VAL A 114 -18.38 -7.11 -20.06
N ALA A 115 -18.35 -8.42 -20.32
CA ALA A 115 -17.17 -9.16 -20.76
C ALA A 115 -15.88 -8.83 -19.97
N PRO A 116 -15.88 -8.98 -18.63
CA PRO A 116 -14.68 -8.76 -17.81
C PRO A 116 -13.59 -9.75 -18.22
N ASP A 117 -12.48 -9.24 -18.74
CA ASP A 117 -11.31 -10.04 -19.06
C ASP A 117 -10.25 -9.86 -17.98
N THR A 118 -9.33 -8.90 -18.11
CA THR A 118 -8.28 -8.70 -17.10
C THR A 118 -8.80 -7.96 -15.88
N ILE A 119 -8.34 -8.41 -14.71
CA ILE A 119 -8.51 -7.77 -13.41
C ILE A 119 -7.12 -7.52 -12.85
N ILE A 120 -6.81 -6.29 -12.44
CA ILE A 120 -5.59 -5.99 -11.69
C ILE A 120 -5.93 -5.18 -10.43
N PHE A 121 -5.14 -5.36 -9.38
CA PHE A 121 -5.15 -4.42 -8.27
C PHE A 121 -4.27 -3.21 -8.62
N GLY A 122 -4.72 -2.01 -8.22
CA GLY A 122 -4.06 -0.76 -8.53
C GLY A 122 -4.22 0.28 -7.41
N PRO A 123 -3.95 1.56 -7.71
CA PRO A 123 -4.04 2.64 -6.73
C PRO A 123 -5.43 2.75 -6.08
N ASP A 124 -5.44 3.09 -4.80
CA ASP A 124 -6.64 3.44 -4.02
C ASP A 124 -7.27 4.74 -4.57
N GLY A 125 -8.45 4.61 -5.14
CA GLY A 125 -9.24 5.66 -5.73
C GLY A 125 -10.23 6.33 -4.79
N ASN A 126 -10.67 5.65 -3.74
CA ASN A 126 -11.69 6.12 -2.81
C ASN A 126 -11.11 6.64 -1.49
N GLY A 127 -9.80 6.43 -1.26
CA GLY A 127 -9.05 6.92 -0.11
C GLY A 127 -9.29 6.13 1.17
N ASP A 128 -9.79 4.89 1.08
CA ASP A 128 -10.06 4.02 2.23
C ASP A 128 -8.81 3.31 2.78
N GLY A 129 -7.68 3.44 2.08
CA GLY A 129 -6.39 2.83 2.42
C GLY A 129 -6.18 1.43 1.84
N ASN A 130 -7.06 0.93 0.98
CA ASN A 130 -6.96 -0.36 0.32
C ASN A 130 -6.80 -0.20 -1.20
N SER A 131 -6.07 -1.11 -1.84
CA SER A 131 -5.96 -1.10 -3.31
C SER A 131 -7.31 -1.41 -3.96
N ASP A 132 -7.67 -0.65 -5.00
CA ASP A 132 -8.85 -0.92 -5.82
C ASP A 132 -8.57 -1.96 -6.91
N ILE A 133 -9.63 -2.56 -7.45
CA ILE A 133 -9.53 -3.38 -8.67
C ILE A 133 -9.92 -2.58 -9.92
N TYR A 134 -9.11 -2.73 -10.96
CA TYR A 134 -9.31 -2.15 -12.29
C TYR A 134 -9.59 -3.28 -13.27
N VAL A 135 -10.70 -3.16 -14.00
CA VAL A 135 -11.27 -4.26 -14.78
C VAL A 135 -11.44 -3.83 -16.23
N ALA A 136 -10.80 -4.56 -17.14
CA ALA A 136 -11.01 -4.41 -18.57
C ALA A 136 -12.40 -4.94 -18.93
N SER A 137 -13.25 -4.07 -19.48
CA SER A 137 -14.66 -4.38 -19.76
C SER A 137 -15.06 -3.90 -21.15
N GLY A 138 -15.93 -4.69 -21.81
CA GLY A 138 -16.65 -4.31 -23.01
C GLY A 138 -16.06 -4.88 -24.29
N ASP A 139 -16.91 -4.94 -25.32
CA ASP A 139 -16.63 -5.46 -26.65
C ASP A 139 -17.18 -4.56 -27.77
N LYS A 140 -17.51 -3.31 -27.43
CA LYS A 140 -17.95 -2.27 -28.35
C LYS A 140 -16.91 -1.17 -28.45
N ALA A 141 -16.84 -0.47 -29.58
CA ALA A 141 -15.92 0.64 -29.74
C ALA A 141 -16.12 1.71 -28.65
N GLY A 142 -15.03 2.31 -28.18
CA GLY A 142 -15.04 3.30 -27.09
C GLY A 142 -15.85 4.54 -27.41
N ASN A 143 -15.95 4.92 -28.70
CA ASN A 143 -16.84 5.98 -29.18
C ASN A 143 -18.34 5.61 -29.20
N SER A 144 -18.70 4.41 -28.72
CA SER A 144 -20.09 4.00 -28.56
C SER A 144 -20.67 4.62 -27.31
N ARG A 145 -21.81 5.30 -27.47
CA ARG A 145 -22.57 5.93 -26.37
C ARG A 145 -23.42 4.95 -25.57
N GLU A 146 -23.30 3.65 -25.84
CA GLU A 146 -24.11 2.61 -25.21
C GLU A 146 -23.54 2.19 -23.84
N THR A 147 -24.42 1.88 -22.90
CA THR A 147 -24.02 1.22 -21.65
C THR A 147 -23.32 -0.11 -21.97
N GLY A 148 -22.14 -0.33 -21.39
CA GLY A 148 -21.29 -1.49 -21.68
C GLY A 148 -20.30 -1.28 -22.85
N ALA A 149 -20.14 -0.06 -23.36
CA ALA A 149 -19.01 0.29 -24.22
C ALA A 149 -17.66 0.00 -23.55
N SER A 150 -16.61 -0.21 -24.37
CA SER A 150 -15.26 -0.50 -23.88
C SER A 150 -14.81 0.51 -22.85
N ALA A 151 -14.38 0.01 -21.69
CA ALA A 151 -13.97 0.82 -20.56
C ALA A 151 -13.06 0.05 -19.62
N ILE A 152 -12.36 0.82 -18.78
CA ILE A 152 -11.76 0.30 -17.56
C ILE A 152 -12.67 0.72 -16.41
N LEU A 153 -13.28 -0.26 -15.75
CA LEU A 153 -14.15 -0.05 -14.59
C LEU A 153 -13.37 -0.25 -13.31
N ARG A 154 -13.62 0.59 -12.31
CA ARG A 154 -12.96 0.54 -11.01
C ARG A 154 -13.96 0.16 -9.92
N TYR A 155 -13.54 -0.78 -9.06
CA TYR A 155 -14.31 -1.24 -7.92
C TYR A 155 -13.43 -1.25 -6.68
N ASP A 156 -14.07 -1.08 -5.54
CA ASP A 156 -13.45 -1.22 -4.24
C ASP A 156 -12.85 -2.62 -4.10
N GLY A 157 -11.55 -2.68 -3.81
CA GLY A 157 -10.81 -3.94 -3.83
C GLY A 157 -11.11 -4.87 -2.65
N ILE A 158 -11.90 -4.45 -1.66
CA ILE A 158 -12.29 -5.26 -0.50
C ILE A 158 -13.73 -5.75 -0.62
N THR A 159 -14.63 -4.87 -1.07
CA THR A 159 -16.07 -5.09 -1.08
C THR A 159 -16.62 -5.44 -2.46
N GLY A 160 -15.91 -5.10 -3.54
CA GLY A 160 -16.40 -5.22 -4.91
C GLY A 160 -17.45 -4.17 -5.29
N ALA A 161 -17.65 -3.15 -4.45
CA ALA A 161 -18.55 -2.04 -4.75
C ALA A 161 -18.03 -1.23 -5.95
N PHE A 162 -18.92 -0.87 -6.87
CA PHE A 162 -18.56 -0.02 -8.01
C PHE A 162 -18.19 1.38 -7.52
N ILE A 163 -17.02 1.88 -7.95
CA ILE A 163 -16.55 3.24 -7.66
C ILE A 163 -16.88 4.14 -8.84
N ASP A 164 -16.27 3.87 -10.00
CA ASP A 164 -16.49 4.65 -11.21
C ASP A 164 -16.03 3.94 -12.50
N ARG A 165 -16.34 4.58 -13.62
CA ARG A 165 -15.78 4.25 -14.93
C ARG A 165 -14.48 5.00 -15.09
N PHE A 166 -13.39 4.41 -14.59
CA PHE A 166 -12.07 5.02 -14.56
C PHE A 166 -11.59 5.49 -15.94
N VAL A 167 -11.70 4.62 -16.95
CA VAL A 167 -11.54 5.01 -18.37
C VAL A 167 -12.85 4.75 -19.08
N GLY A 168 -13.42 5.77 -19.71
CA GLY A 168 -14.63 5.61 -20.51
C GLY A 168 -15.07 6.90 -21.18
N ASP A 169 -15.93 6.74 -22.17
CA ASP A 169 -16.51 7.85 -22.94
C ASP A 169 -17.63 8.52 -22.15
N ASN A 170 -17.66 9.86 -22.14
CA ASN A 170 -18.75 10.62 -21.55
C ASN A 170 -19.87 10.75 -22.57
N PRO A 171 -21.05 10.13 -22.35
CA PRO A 171 -22.13 10.19 -23.34
C PRO A 171 -22.71 11.60 -23.55
N ASN A 172 -22.36 12.56 -22.69
CA ASN A 172 -22.80 13.95 -22.77
C ASN A 172 -21.86 14.85 -23.58
N THR A 173 -20.69 14.36 -24.01
CA THR A 173 -19.76 15.08 -24.88
C THR A 173 -19.78 14.50 -26.29
N ILE A 174 -19.15 15.22 -27.23
CA ILE A 174 -18.91 14.72 -28.59
C ILE A 174 -17.48 14.23 -28.79
N THR A 175 -16.62 14.49 -27.79
CA THR A 175 -15.22 14.10 -27.76
C THR A 175 -15.13 12.67 -27.24
N ASP A 176 -14.34 11.82 -27.91
CA ASP A 176 -14.02 10.50 -27.39
C ASP A 176 -12.90 10.63 -26.36
N GLU A 177 -13.22 10.49 -25.08
CA GLU A 177 -12.24 10.57 -23.98
C GLU A 177 -11.43 9.28 -23.78
N THR A 178 -11.77 8.20 -24.49
CA THR A 178 -11.06 6.92 -24.40
C THR A 178 -9.87 6.82 -25.36
N GLY A 179 -9.72 7.76 -26.30
CA GLY A 179 -8.70 7.66 -27.34
C GLY A 179 -8.96 6.50 -28.33
N GLY A 180 -10.22 6.06 -28.46
CA GLY A 180 -10.64 4.98 -29.34
C GLY A 180 -10.42 3.57 -28.76
N LEU A 181 -10.52 3.41 -27.44
CA LEU A 181 -10.39 2.11 -26.77
C LEU A 181 -11.40 1.11 -27.33
N PHE A 182 -10.96 -0.09 -27.70
CA PHE A 182 -11.86 -1.10 -28.26
C PHE A 182 -11.43 -2.51 -27.88
N ARG A 183 -12.30 -3.18 -27.10
CA ARG A 183 -12.10 -4.52 -26.55
C ARG A 183 -10.80 -4.58 -25.74
N PRO A 184 -10.74 -3.87 -24.60
CA PRO A 184 -9.55 -3.90 -23.75
C PRO A 184 -9.30 -5.33 -23.27
N TYR A 185 -8.05 -5.78 -23.34
CA TYR A 185 -7.60 -7.03 -22.74
C TYR A 185 -6.66 -6.76 -21.57
N GLY A 186 -5.36 -6.57 -21.82
CA GLY A 186 -4.35 -6.38 -20.78
C GLY A 186 -4.34 -4.97 -20.18
N LEU A 187 -3.98 -4.89 -18.91
CA LEU A 187 -3.82 -3.66 -18.13
C LEU A 187 -2.51 -3.74 -17.35
N ALA A 188 -1.76 -2.64 -17.29
CA ALA A 188 -0.65 -2.51 -16.34
C ALA A 188 -0.45 -1.06 -15.91
N PHE A 189 -0.30 -0.86 -14.61
CA PHE A 189 0.24 0.40 -14.09
C PHE A 189 1.76 0.40 -14.26
N SER A 190 2.29 1.47 -14.83
CA SER A 190 3.72 1.69 -14.95
C SER A 190 4.30 2.26 -13.64
N PRO A 191 5.62 2.10 -13.41
CA PRO A 191 6.29 2.69 -12.25
C PRO A 191 6.18 4.23 -12.15
N ASP A 192 5.95 4.92 -13.27
CA ASP A 192 5.71 6.38 -13.31
C ASP A 192 4.27 6.77 -12.95
N GLY A 193 3.39 5.81 -12.65
CA GLY A 193 2.01 6.04 -12.22
C GLY A 193 1.00 6.21 -13.36
N ASN A 194 1.33 5.85 -14.60
CA ASN A 194 0.38 5.80 -15.72
C ASN A 194 -0.26 4.41 -15.88
N LEU A 195 -1.42 4.34 -16.54
CA LEU A 195 -2.09 3.08 -16.89
C LEU A 195 -1.91 2.80 -18.40
N TYR A 196 -1.40 1.61 -18.72
CA TYR A 196 -1.24 1.11 -20.09
C TYR A 196 -2.32 0.06 -20.36
N VAL A 197 -2.96 0.15 -21.52
CA VAL A 197 -4.08 -0.73 -21.90
C VAL A 197 -3.89 -1.26 -23.31
N SER A 198 -3.95 -2.59 -23.46
CA SER A 198 -4.03 -3.23 -24.78
C SER A 198 -5.44 -3.08 -25.33
N SER A 199 -5.56 -2.34 -26.43
CA SER A 199 -6.79 -2.15 -27.18
C SER A 199 -6.79 -3.10 -28.38
N PHE A 200 -7.32 -4.30 -28.16
CA PHE A 200 -7.20 -5.44 -29.08
C PHE A 200 -7.81 -5.17 -30.45
N LEU A 201 -9.05 -4.66 -30.51
CA LEU A 201 -9.75 -4.42 -31.80
C LEU A 201 -9.39 -3.07 -32.44
N SER A 202 -8.32 -2.43 -31.97
CA SER A 202 -7.73 -1.27 -32.63
C SER A 202 -6.23 -1.42 -32.89
N ASP A 203 -5.62 -2.56 -32.55
CA ASP A 203 -4.17 -2.79 -32.58
C ASP A 203 -3.35 -1.67 -31.93
N LYS A 204 -3.70 -1.26 -30.72
CA LYS A 204 -3.01 -0.17 -30.01
C LYS A 204 -2.69 -0.52 -28.57
N ILE A 205 -1.60 0.06 -28.06
CA ILE A 205 -1.40 0.26 -26.63
C ILE A 205 -1.73 1.72 -26.32
N LEU A 206 -2.74 1.95 -25.49
CA LEU A 206 -3.20 3.27 -25.07
C LEU A 206 -2.69 3.60 -23.67
N ARG A 207 -2.36 4.87 -23.41
CA ARG A 207 -1.93 5.34 -22.09
C ARG A 207 -2.93 6.31 -21.49
N TYR A 208 -3.13 6.17 -20.19
CA TYR A 208 -3.99 7.01 -19.39
C TYR A 208 -3.25 7.45 -18.14
N ASN A 209 -3.65 8.59 -17.58
CA ASN A 209 -3.19 9.01 -16.28
C ASN A 209 -3.67 8.00 -15.23
N GLY A 210 -2.75 7.39 -14.48
CA GLY A 210 -3.11 6.31 -13.55
C GLY A 210 -3.82 6.78 -12.27
N LYS A 211 -3.99 8.10 -12.08
CA LYS A 211 -4.81 8.67 -11.01
C LYS A 211 -6.19 9.10 -11.48
N THR A 212 -6.31 9.65 -12.68
CA THR A 212 -7.56 10.26 -13.17
C THR A 212 -8.24 9.48 -14.29
N GLY A 213 -7.55 8.52 -14.90
CA GLY A 213 -8.05 7.75 -16.04
C GLY A 213 -8.14 8.55 -17.35
N GLN A 214 -7.68 9.80 -17.37
CA GLN A 214 -7.68 10.64 -18.56
C GLN A 214 -6.72 10.09 -19.62
N PHE A 215 -7.16 10.04 -20.87
CA PHE A 215 -6.33 9.64 -22.01
C PHE A 215 -5.12 10.58 -22.17
N ILE A 216 -3.93 9.99 -22.33
CA ILE A 216 -2.68 10.71 -22.55
C ILE A 216 -2.31 10.66 -24.03
N ASP A 217 -2.03 9.47 -24.53
CA ASP A 217 -1.63 9.25 -25.92
C ASP A 217 -1.73 7.76 -26.33
N VAL A 218 -1.45 7.52 -27.62
CA VAL A 218 -1.18 6.18 -28.15
C VAL A 218 0.31 5.89 -27.96
N PHE A 219 0.64 4.88 -27.16
CA PHE A 219 2.03 4.47 -26.91
C PHE A 219 2.60 3.70 -28.10
N ALA A 220 1.86 2.72 -28.60
CA ALA A 220 2.23 1.89 -29.74
C ALA A 220 1.01 1.57 -30.61
N SER A 221 1.24 1.38 -31.91
CA SER A 221 0.21 0.99 -32.89
C SER A 221 0.72 -0.16 -33.76
N GLY A 222 -0.19 -1.04 -34.15
CA GLY A 222 0.05 -2.06 -35.16
C GLY A 222 0.41 -1.44 -36.50
N ASN A 223 1.37 -2.06 -37.19
CA ASN A 223 1.84 -1.66 -38.51
C ASN A 223 1.35 -2.62 -39.61
N GLN A 224 0.52 -3.62 -39.26
CA GLN A 224 0.02 -4.66 -40.16
C GLN A 224 1.14 -5.44 -40.88
N GLN A 225 2.27 -5.65 -40.19
CA GLN A 225 3.41 -6.41 -40.68
C GLN A 225 3.77 -7.53 -39.70
N ALA A 226 4.40 -8.59 -40.20
CA ALA A 226 5.00 -9.61 -39.35
C ALA A 226 6.03 -8.97 -38.41
N GLY A 227 6.05 -9.37 -37.14
CA GLY A 227 6.89 -8.73 -36.12
C GLY A 227 6.25 -7.52 -35.44
N GLY A 228 5.09 -7.05 -35.92
CA GLY A 228 4.38 -5.90 -35.35
C GLY A 228 3.37 -6.23 -34.25
N LEU A 229 2.80 -5.17 -33.67
CA LEU A 229 1.73 -5.23 -32.67
C LEU A 229 0.40 -5.65 -33.32
N ASN A 230 0.22 -6.95 -33.53
CA ASN A 230 -0.92 -7.54 -34.24
C ASN A 230 -1.85 -8.29 -33.25
N GLY A 231 -2.97 -7.68 -32.85
CA GLY A 231 -3.88 -8.21 -31.86
C GLY A 231 -3.27 -8.27 -30.46
N PRO A 232 -2.95 -7.12 -29.83
CA PRO A 232 -2.37 -7.08 -28.50
C PRO A 232 -3.34 -7.60 -27.42
N ASN A 233 -2.86 -8.48 -26.54
CA ASN A 233 -3.63 -9.08 -25.47
C ASN A 233 -3.12 -8.62 -24.10
N GLY A 234 -2.35 -9.44 -23.40
CA GLY A 234 -1.77 -9.14 -22.09
C GLY A 234 -0.58 -8.20 -22.20
N LEU A 235 -0.36 -7.42 -21.14
CA LEU A 235 0.82 -6.57 -21.01
C LEU A 235 1.25 -6.49 -19.54
N LEU A 236 2.55 -6.37 -19.29
CA LEU A 236 3.09 -6.11 -17.95
C LEU A 236 4.41 -5.36 -18.02
N PHE A 237 4.72 -4.60 -16.97
CA PHE A 237 6.07 -4.10 -16.74
C PHE A 237 6.87 -5.16 -15.99
N ALA A 238 8.00 -5.57 -16.58
CA ALA A 238 8.88 -6.55 -15.95
C ALA A 238 9.96 -5.86 -15.10
N PRO A 239 10.65 -6.59 -14.19
CA PRO A 239 11.69 -6.03 -13.33
C PRO A 239 12.88 -5.40 -14.06
N ASP A 240 13.08 -5.72 -15.34
CA ASP A 240 14.10 -5.10 -16.20
C ASP A 240 13.72 -3.68 -16.67
N GLY A 241 12.53 -3.20 -16.32
CA GLY A 241 12.02 -1.87 -16.65
C GLY A 241 11.30 -1.79 -18.00
N PHE A 242 11.19 -2.88 -18.75
CA PHE A 242 10.55 -2.90 -20.07
C PHE A 242 9.08 -3.30 -19.98
N LEU A 243 8.29 -2.82 -20.94
CA LEU A 243 6.91 -3.24 -21.15
C LEU A 243 6.88 -4.45 -22.08
N TYR A 244 6.35 -5.56 -21.59
CA TYR A 244 6.12 -6.77 -22.39
C TYR A 244 4.67 -6.80 -22.85
N VAL A 245 4.42 -7.23 -24.08
CA VAL A 245 3.09 -7.32 -24.69
C VAL A 245 2.95 -8.63 -25.46
N THR A 246 1.90 -9.40 -25.19
CA THR A 246 1.55 -10.57 -26.00
C THR A 246 0.68 -10.18 -27.19
N THR A 247 0.86 -10.87 -28.30
CA THR A 247 0.08 -10.67 -29.52
C THR A 247 -0.54 -11.98 -30.01
N GLN A 248 -1.65 -11.86 -30.73
CA GLN A 248 -2.39 -12.98 -31.32
C GLN A 248 -2.00 -13.26 -32.79
N GLY A 249 -1.37 -12.29 -33.47
CA GLY A 249 -1.08 -12.39 -34.89
C GLY A 249 -2.28 -12.03 -35.80
N SER A 250 -3.33 -11.39 -35.24
CA SER A 250 -4.45 -10.84 -36.01
C SER A 250 -4.24 -9.36 -36.34
N VAL A 251 -4.94 -8.87 -37.38
CA VAL A 251 -5.04 -7.45 -37.69
C VAL A 251 -6.47 -6.99 -37.41
N ALA A 252 -6.63 -5.89 -36.70
CA ALA A 252 -7.93 -5.27 -36.45
C ALA A 252 -8.49 -4.68 -37.75
N ARG A 253 -9.62 -5.21 -38.24
CA ARG A 253 -10.35 -4.70 -39.41
C ARG A 253 -11.83 -4.57 -39.09
N ASN A 254 -12.34 -3.35 -39.20
CA ASN A 254 -13.77 -3.03 -38.97
C ASN A 254 -14.31 -3.59 -37.64
N GLY A 255 -13.52 -3.51 -36.57
CA GLY A 255 -13.89 -4.02 -35.25
C GLY A 255 -13.94 -5.54 -35.14
N GLN A 256 -13.21 -6.25 -36.00
CA GLN A 256 -13.04 -7.70 -35.96
C GLN A 256 -11.57 -8.06 -36.12
N ALA A 257 -11.16 -9.20 -35.58
CA ALA A 257 -9.82 -9.75 -35.78
C ALA A 257 -9.75 -10.47 -37.13
N ASP A 258 -8.78 -10.08 -37.98
CA ASP A 258 -8.50 -10.72 -39.27
C ASP A 258 -7.18 -11.49 -39.21
N PHE A 259 -7.25 -12.80 -39.42
CA PHE A 259 -6.10 -13.72 -39.42
C PHE A 259 -5.59 -14.07 -40.82
N SER A 260 -6.15 -13.50 -41.89
CA SER A 260 -5.82 -13.84 -43.28
C SER A 260 -4.34 -13.61 -43.63
N ALA A 261 -3.66 -12.71 -42.93
CA ALA A 261 -2.23 -12.45 -43.11
C ALA A 261 -1.32 -13.50 -42.44
N ASN A 262 -1.86 -14.37 -41.58
CA ASN A 262 -1.16 -15.42 -40.86
C ASN A 262 0.13 -14.93 -40.15
N PHE A 263 0.04 -13.78 -39.47
CA PHE A 263 1.17 -13.26 -38.70
C PHE A 263 1.44 -14.09 -37.45
N PRO A 264 2.70 -14.18 -37.00
CA PRO A 264 3.03 -14.92 -35.79
C PRO A 264 2.43 -14.25 -34.55
N SER A 265 2.02 -15.07 -33.58
CA SER A 265 1.83 -14.63 -32.20
C SER A 265 3.17 -14.45 -31.52
N GLN A 266 3.34 -13.37 -30.77
CA GLN A 266 4.64 -12.95 -30.25
C GLN A 266 4.54 -12.36 -28.85
N VAL A 267 5.67 -12.38 -28.15
CA VAL A 267 5.92 -11.49 -27.02
C VAL A 267 6.80 -10.35 -27.55
N LEU A 268 6.28 -9.13 -27.52
CA LEU A 268 7.01 -7.92 -27.86
C LEU A 268 7.54 -7.28 -26.58
N ARG A 269 8.74 -6.69 -26.64
CA ARG A 269 9.40 -5.98 -25.54
C ARG A 269 9.63 -4.54 -25.96
N TYR A 270 9.00 -3.59 -25.27
CA TYR A 270 9.06 -2.16 -25.53
C TYR A 270 9.89 -1.45 -24.47
N ASN A 271 10.75 -0.53 -24.91
CA ASN A 271 11.33 0.47 -24.03
C ASN A 271 10.28 1.57 -23.78
N PRO A 272 9.84 1.80 -22.53
CA PRO A 272 8.80 2.78 -22.24
C PRO A 272 9.23 4.24 -22.45
N GLU A 273 10.52 4.54 -22.44
CA GLU A 273 11.05 5.90 -22.58
C GLU A 273 11.09 6.35 -24.04
N ASN A 274 11.67 5.53 -24.93
CA ASN A 274 11.89 5.87 -26.34
C ASN A 274 10.92 5.17 -27.31
N ARG A 275 10.08 4.24 -26.81
CA ARG A 275 9.07 3.46 -27.56
C ARG A 275 9.63 2.49 -28.61
N GLU A 276 10.94 2.27 -28.63
CA GLU A 276 11.54 1.23 -29.46
C GLU A 276 11.14 -0.15 -28.95
N PHE A 277 11.05 -1.13 -29.85
CA PHE A 277 10.65 -2.48 -29.48
C PHE A 277 11.45 -3.56 -30.21
N SER A 278 11.47 -4.74 -29.60
CA SER A 278 12.00 -5.97 -30.18
C SER A 278 11.04 -7.14 -29.97
N ILE A 279 11.22 -8.20 -30.76
CA ILE A 279 10.54 -9.47 -30.54
C ILE A 279 11.32 -10.22 -29.47
N PHE A 280 10.68 -10.48 -28.32
CA PHE A 280 11.26 -11.26 -27.23
C PHE A 280 11.10 -12.77 -27.48
N ALA A 281 9.90 -13.19 -27.91
CA ALA A 281 9.62 -14.58 -28.24
C ALA A 281 8.59 -14.68 -29.37
N SER A 282 8.71 -15.71 -30.21
CA SER A 282 7.78 -15.99 -31.32
C SER A 282 7.58 -17.52 -31.45
N PRO A 283 6.78 -18.14 -30.58
CA PRO A 283 6.73 -19.60 -30.49
C PRO A 283 5.88 -20.26 -31.58
N ASP A 284 6.32 -21.45 -32.00
CA ASP A 284 5.52 -22.36 -32.83
C ASP A 284 4.32 -22.93 -32.06
N SER A 285 3.30 -23.36 -32.81
CA SER A 285 2.09 -23.98 -32.23
C SER A 285 2.43 -25.24 -31.46
N SER A 286 1.82 -25.40 -30.28
CA SER A 286 1.99 -26.63 -29.49
C SER A 286 1.46 -27.85 -30.25
N PRO A 287 2.15 -29.01 -30.22
CA PRO A 287 1.63 -30.25 -30.80
C PRO A 287 0.37 -30.75 -30.09
N ARG A 288 0.04 -30.19 -28.91
CA ARG A 288 -1.17 -30.49 -28.14
C ARG A 288 -2.34 -29.55 -28.48
N SER A 289 -2.11 -28.56 -29.35
CA SER A 289 -3.08 -27.54 -29.75
C SER A 289 -3.72 -27.85 -31.11
N PHE A 290 -4.60 -26.97 -31.57
CA PHE A 290 -5.24 -27.06 -32.90
C PHE A 290 -4.35 -26.51 -34.05
N GLY A 291 -3.02 -26.50 -33.88
CA GLY A 291 -2.09 -26.04 -34.91
C GLY A 291 -1.99 -24.52 -35.06
N PHE A 292 -2.33 -23.77 -34.01
CA PHE A 292 -2.12 -22.33 -33.93
C PHE A 292 -1.58 -21.93 -32.55
N THR A 293 -0.97 -20.74 -32.48
CA THR A 293 -0.51 -20.08 -31.26
C THR A 293 -1.37 -18.83 -31.05
N SER A 294 -1.73 -18.51 -29.81
CA SER A 294 -2.42 -17.26 -29.48
C SER A 294 -2.02 -16.81 -28.07
N LEU A 295 -0.98 -15.99 -27.96
CA LEU A 295 -0.48 -15.60 -26.63
C LEU A 295 -1.43 -14.61 -25.96
N LEU A 296 -1.72 -14.81 -24.67
CA LEU A 296 -2.73 -14.05 -23.94
C LEU A 296 -2.18 -13.46 -22.63
N GLY A 297 -2.19 -14.19 -21.53
CA GLY A 297 -1.78 -13.70 -20.22
C GLY A 297 -0.28 -13.79 -19.99
N MET A 298 0.24 -12.95 -19.10
CA MET A 298 1.62 -13.00 -18.64
C MET A 298 1.71 -12.80 -17.13
N ALA A 299 2.71 -13.42 -16.50
CA ALA A 299 3.12 -13.11 -15.14
C ALA A 299 4.62 -13.35 -14.96
N ILE A 300 5.23 -12.62 -14.02
CA ILE A 300 6.61 -12.84 -13.59
C ILE A 300 6.63 -13.79 -12.39
N GLY A 301 7.45 -14.82 -12.44
CA GLY A 301 7.64 -15.74 -11.33
C GLY A 301 8.26 -15.02 -10.13
N PRO A 302 7.63 -15.03 -8.94
CA PRO A 302 8.08 -14.24 -7.80
C PRO A 302 9.37 -14.78 -7.15
N VAL A 303 9.79 -15.99 -7.51
CA VAL A 303 10.98 -16.67 -6.94
C VAL A 303 12.12 -16.72 -7.94
N ASP A 304 11.83 -17.08 -9.19
CA ASP A 304 12.84 -17.25 -10.24
C ASP A 304 13.03 -16.00 -11.13
N GLY A 305 12.05 -15.11 -11.18
CA GLY A 305 12.06 -13.94 -12.07
C GLY A 305 11.77 -14.25 -13.53
N ASP A 306 11.32 -15.47 -13.86
CA ASP A 306 11.04 -15.89 -15.23
C ASP A 306 9.70 -15.35 -15.73
N LEU A 307 9.57 -15.23 -17.06
CA LEU A 307 8.33 -14.82 -17.71
C LEU A 307 7.46 -16.04 -18.06
N TYR A 308 6.27 -16.11 -17.49
CA TYR A 308 5.26 -17.11 -17.81
C TYR A 308 4.22 -16.51 -18.75
N VAL A 309 3.93 -17.19 -19.84
CA VAL A 309 3.01 -16.73 -20.89
C VAL A 309 1.98 -17.82 -21.18
N SER A 310 0.69 -17.50 -21.08
CA SER A 310 -0.35 -18.45 -21.52
C SER A 310 -0.50 -18.40 -23.03
N ASP A 311 -0.55 -19.58 -23.62
CA ASP A 311 -0.94 -19.78 -25.00
C ASP A 311 -2.39 -20.24 -25.00
N PHE A 312 -3.29 -19.37 -25.45
CA PHE A 312 -4.73 -19.58 -25.45
C PHE A 312 -5.11 -20.88 -26.14
N ALA A 313 -4.34 -21.28 -27.17
CA ALA A 313 -4.57 -22.49 -27.93
C ALA A 313 -4.31 -23.76 -27.12
N ASN A 314 -3.29 -23.74 -26.25
CA ASN A 314 -2.97 -24.68 -25.17
C ASN A 314 -1.60 -24.30 -24.58
N ASP A 315 -1.38 -24.64 -23.31
CA ASP A 315 -0.11 -24.58 -22.57
C ASP A 315 0.24 -23.25 -21.92
N ILE A 316 1.19 -23.32 -20.99
CA ILE A 316 1.91 -22.16 -20.44
C ILE A 316 3.38 -22.31 -20.82
N ARG A 317 3.98 -21.22 -21.29
CA ARG A 317 5.38 -21.17 -21.75
C ARG A 317 6.18 -20.36 -20.74
N ARG A 318 7.26 -20.93 -20.22
CA ARG A 318 8.16 -20.26 -19.28
C ARG A 318 9.45 -19.87 -20.00
N TYR A 319 9.77 -18.59 -19.96
CA TYR A 319 10.96 -18.03 -20.58
C TYR A 319 11.89 -17.45 -19.52
N ASN A 320 13.19 -17.62 -19.70
CA ASN A 320 14.16 -16.85 -18.95
C ASN A 320 14.02 -15.37 -19.35
N LEU A 321 13.71 -14.49 -18.40
CA LEU A 321 13.44 -13.09 -18.69
C LEU A 321 14.67 -12.37 -19.29
N GLN A 322 15.89 -12.76 -18.89
CA GLN A 322 17.11 -12.10 -19.31
C GLN A 322 17.59 -12.56 -20.69
N SER A 323 17.60 -13.86 -20.96
CA SER A 323 18.08 -14.42 -22.24
C SER A 323 17.00 -14.52 -23.31
N GLY A 324 15.72 -14.57 -22.92
CA GLY A 324 14.61 -14.85 -23.82
C GLY A 324 14.46 -16.33 -24.20
N GLU A 325 15.32 -17.21 -23.66
CA GLU A 325 15.26 -18.63 -23.94
C GLU A 325 14.02 -19.28 -23.33
N LEU A 326 13.37 -20.17 -24.09
CA LEU A 326 12.30 -21.01 -23.57
C LEU A 326 12.88 -22.06 -22.63
N ILE A 327 12.46 -22.03 -21.37
CA ILE A 327 12.88 -22.98 -20.34
C ILE A 327 12.03 -24.26 -20.43
N GLU A 328 10.70 -24.11 -20.44
CA GLU A 328 9.77 -25.23 -20.43
C GLU A 328 8.36 -24.85 -20.93
N VAL A 329 7.57 -25.88 -21.24
CA VAL A 329 6.16 -25.76 -21.67
C VAL A 329 5.27 -26.63 -20.77
N LEU A 330 4.51 -25.97 -19.90
CA LEU A 330 3.66 -26.61 -18.91
C LEU A 330 2.32 -27.02 -19.57
N PRO A 331 1.92 -28.30 -19.47
CA PRO A 331 0.67 -28.79 -20.06
C PRO A 331 -0.57 -28.30 -19.31
N THR A 332 -1.51 -27.75 -20.05
CA THR A 332 -2.82 -27.31 -19.52
C THR A 332 -3.97 -28.17 -19.98
N ASN A 333 -3.71 -29.32 -20.63
CA ASN A 333 -4.77 -30.21 -21.10
C ASN A 333 -5.45 -30.92 -19.92
N TYR A 334 -6.67 -30.50 -19.58
CA TYR A 334 -7.48 -31.12 -18.52
C TYR A 334 -8.73 -31.81 -19.06
N THR A 335 -8.97 -31.76 -20.38
CA THR A 335 -10.08 -32.42 -21.05
C THR A 335 -9.75 -33.85 -21.49
N SER A 336 -8.48 -34.24 -21.40
CA SER A 336 -7.95 -35.54 -21.79
C SER A 336 -8.21 -35.90 -23.26
N THR A 337 -8.38 -34.91 -24.13
CA THR A 337 -8.49 -35.10 -25.59
C THR A 337 -7.16 -34.79 -26.28
N SER A 338 -6.99 -35.26 -27.53
CA SER A 338 -5.85 -34.89 -28.39
C SER A 338 -6.34 -34.52 -29.79
N PRO A 339 -6.17 -33.26 -30.26
CA PRO A 339 -5.63 -32.12 -29.51
C PRO A 339 -6.51 -31.78 -28.28
N SER A 340 -5.97 -31.00 -27.36
CA SER A 340 -6.71 -30.59 -26.16
C SER A 340 -7.93 -29.77 -26.53
N SER A 341 -9.08 -30.06 -25.93
CA SER A 341 -10.33 -29.34 -26.19
C SER A 341 -10.59 -28.25 -25.16
N ASN A 342 -9.56 -27.74 -24.49
CA ASN A 342 -9.67 -26.56 -23.65
C ASN A 342 -8.81 -25.42 -24.18
N PHE A 343 -9.31 -24.21 -24.00
CA PHE A 343 -8.50 -22.99 -24.14
C PHE A 343 -8.13 -22.46 -22.76
N VAL A 344 -7.06 -21.67 -22.71
CA VAL A 344 -6.50 -21.09 -21.49
C VAL A 344 -6.61 -19.58 -21.56
N GLY A 345 -7.04 -18.93 -20.48
CA GLY A 345 -7.04 -17.48 -20.36
C GLY A 345 -5.75 -16.98 -19.71
N SER A 346 -5.87 -16.02 -18.81
CA SER A 346 -4.75 -15.43 -18.08
C SER A 346 -4.23 -16.35 -16.98
N LEU A 347 -3.09 -15.97 -16.41
CA LEU A 347 -2.38 -16.67 -15.36
C LEU A 347 -1.87 -15.67 -14.30
N ALA A 348 -1.76 -16.12 -13.05
CA ALA A 348 -1.27 -15.32 -11.95
C ALA A 348 -0.58 -16.19 -10.89
N PHE A 349 0.39 -15.62 -10.20
CA PHE A 349 0.98 -16.25 -9.03
C PHE A 349 0.18 -15.91 -7.78
N SER A 350 -0.07 -16.93 -6.97
CA SER A 350 -0.54 -16.74 -5.60
C SER A 350 0.54 -16.06 -4.74
N PRO A 351 0.13 -15.42 -3.65
CA PRO A 351 0.98 -14.99 -2.54
C PRO A 351 2.18 -15.85 -2.14
N ILE A 352 2.06 -17.18 -2.22
CA ILE A 352 3.12 -18.12 -1.83
C ILE A 352 3.87 -18.70 -3.02
N GLY A 353 3.64 -18.16 -4.22
CA GLY A 353 4.37 -18.53 -5.42
C GLY A 353 3.84 -19.75 -6.16
N ASN A 354 2.65 -20.30 -5.83
CA ASN A 354 1.99 -21.26 -6.74
C ASN A 354 1.44 -20.52 -7.97
N LEU A 355 1.59 -21.11 -9.15
CA LEU A 355 1.07 -20.56 -10.40
C LEU A 355 -0.35 -21.06 -10.66
N PHE A 356 -1.26 -20.17 -11.02
CA PHE A 356 -2.62 -20.49 -11.41
C PHE A 356 -2.92 -20.00 -12.81
N ALA A 357 -3.76 -20.74 -13.53
CA ALA A 357 -4.28 -20.33 -14.84
C ALA A 357 -5.76 -20.69 -14.96
N VAL A 358 -6.52 -19.84 -15.66
CA VAL A 358 -7.92 -20.15 -15.99
C VAL A 358 -7.98 -20.89 -17.32
N GLY A 359 -8.93 -21.79 -17.48
CA GLY A 359 -9.24 -22.38 -18.77
C GLY A 359 -10.72 -22.63 -18.92
N PHE A 360 -11.15 -22.97 -20.14
CA PHE A 360 -12.52 -23.39 -20.39
C PHE A 360 -12.62 -24.48 -21.45
N ASP A 361 -13.62 -25.34 -21.27
CA ASP A 361 -13.89 -26.47 -22.14
C ASP A 361 -14.56 -26.00 -23.43
N ASN A 362 -13.86 -26.13 -24.55
CA ASN A 362 -14.32 -25.68 -25.86
C ASN A 362 -14.93 -26.84 -26.69
N ARG A 363 -15.22 -27.99 -26.09
CA ARG A 363 -15.99 -29.05 -26.77
C ARG A 363 -17.39 -28.55 -27.11
N GLU A 364 -17.91 -29.05 -28.22
CA GLU A 364 -19.31 -28.83 -28.59
C GLU A 364 -20.22 -29.26 -27.42
N ASN A 365 -21.21 -28.42 -27.10
CA ASN A 365 -22.17 -28.63 -25.99
C ASN A 365 -21.59 -28.59 -24.57
N ALA A 366 -20.29 -28.31 -24.36
CA ALA A 366 -19.72 -28.13 -23.01
C ALA A 366 -20.05 -26.77 -22.38
N GLY A 367 -20.68 -25.87 -23.15
CA GLY A 367 -21.13 -24.55 -22.66
C GLY A 367 -19.99 -23.61 -22.25
N ASN A 368 -18.75 -23.87 -22.70
CA ASN A 368 -17.56 -23.15 -22.25
C ASN A 368 -17.39 -23.12 -20.72
N ALA A 369 -17.75 -24.22 -20.06
CA ALA A 369 -17.55 -24.39 -18.62
C ALA A 369 -16.07 -24.24 -18.27
N GLY A 370 -15.80 -23.36 -17.32
CA GLY A 370 -14.45 -22.96 -16.93
C GLY A 370 -13.89 -23.78 -15.79
N ALA A 371 -12.57 -23.95 -15.80
CA ALA A 371 -11.77 -24.64 -14.80
C ALA A 371 -10.60 -23.75 -14.36
N ILE A 372 -10.06 -24.03 -13.18
CA ILE A 372 -8.84 -23.39 -12.67
C ILE A 372 -7.76 -24.45 -12.55
N LEU A 373 -6.59 -24.15 -13.11
CA LEU A 373 -5.40 -24.98 -13.06
C LEU A 373 -4.41 -24.41 -12.05
N ARG A 374 -3.67 -25.28 -11.37
CA ARG A 374 -2.63 -24.92 -10.41
C ARG A 374 -1.36 -25.73 -10.61
N PHE A 375 -0.23 -25.05 -10.53
CA PHE A 375 1.12 -25.58 -10.70
C PHE A 375 2.02 -25.08 -9.58
N ASN A 376 3.07 -25.83 -9.29
CA ASN A 376 4.17 -25.37 -8.46
C ASN A 376 4.90 -24.27 -9.24
N GLY A 377 5.01 -23.07 -8.69
CA GLY A 377 5.64 -21.98 -9.42
C GLY A 377 7.14 -22.13 -9.62
N ALA A 378 7.84 -22.87 -8.74
CA ALA A 378 9.27 -23.07 -8.88
C ALA A 378 9.61 -24.19 -9.88
N THR A 379 8.86 -25.31 -9.82
CA THR A 379 9.17 -26.50 -10.63
C THR A 379 8.32 -26.67 -11.88
N GLY A 380 7.21 -25.93 -12.01
CA GLY A 380 6.24 -26.10 -13.09
C GLY A 380 5.36 -27.34 -12.96
N ASP A 381 5.56 -28.17 -11.92
CA ASP A 381 4.81 -29.41 -11.73
C ASP A 381 3.33 -29.15 -11.45
N PRO A 382 2.39 -29.94 -12.00
CA PRO A 382 0.97 -29.85 -11.66
C PRO A 382 0.71 -30.06 -10.16
N LEU A 383 -0.16 -29.21 -9.58
CA LEU A 383 -0.58 -29.27 -8.18
C LEU A 383 -2.11 -29.38 -8.06
N PRO A 384 -2.70 -30.56 -8.32
CA PRO A 384 -4.15 -30.74 -8.30
C PRO A 384 -4.76 -30.49 -6.91
N ALA A 385 -6.06 -30.25 -6.88
CA ALA A 385 -6.83 -30.33 -5.65
C ALA A 385 -6.97 -31.80 -5.18
N ALA A 386 -7.30 -32.01 -3.90
CA ALA A 386 -7.47 -33.34 -3.34
C ALA A 386 -8.49 -34.16 -4.14
N GLY A 387 -8.09 -35.35 -4.59
CA GLY A 387 -8.93 -36.25 -5.40
C GLY A 387 -9.09 -35.82 -6.87
N LYS A 388 -8.24 -34.91 -7.37
CA LYS A 388 -8.16 -34.51 -8.79
C LYS A 388 -6.83 -34.96 -9.39
N GLU A 389 -6.81 -35.05 -10.72
CA GLU A 389 -5.63 -35.39 -11.51
C GLU A 389 -5.13 -34.18 -12.31
N ASN A 390 -3.92 -34.28 -12.86
CA ASN A 390 -3.25 -33.23 -13.62
C ASN A 390 -3.16 -31.92 -12.81
N ALA A 391 -3.32 -30.76 -13.47
CA ALA A 391 -3.27 -29.47 -12.81
C ALA A 391 -4.63 -29.00 -12.29
N ILE A 392 -5.69 -29.83 -12.31
CA ILE A 392 -7.05 -29.37 -11.99
C ILE A 392 -7.14 -28.99 -10.51
N PHE A 393 -7.35 -27.69 -10.26
CA PHE A 393 -7.60 -27.15 -8.93
C PHE A 393 -9.10 -26.91 -8.70
N VAL A 394 -9.77 -26.26 -9.66
CA VAL A 394 -11.23 -26.17 -9.73
C VAL A 394 -11.70 -26.90 -10.98
N SER A 395 -12.60 -27.86 -10.81
CA SER A 395 -13.16 -28.62 -11.94
C SER A 395 -14.04 -27.74 -12.83
N PRO A 396 -14.23 -28.11 -14.11
CA PRO A 396 -15.17 -27.42 -15.00
C PRO A 396 -16.54 -27.20 -14.33
N ASP A 397 -16.94 -25.94 -14.18
CA ASP A 397 -18.20 -25.52 -13.56
C ASP A 397 -18.92 -24.52 -14.45
N SER A 398 -20.24 -24.67 -14.60
CA SER A 398 -21.10 -23.76 -15.40
C SER A 398 -21.22 -22.34 -14.82
N LYS A 399 -20.82 -22.13 -13.56
CA LYS A 399 -20.67 -20.79 -12.98
C LYS A 399 -19.51 -20.03 -13.61
N LEU A 400 -18.44 -20.74 -14.00
CA LEU A 400 -17.32 -20.20 -14.75
C LEU A 400 -17.68 -20.26 -16.25
N GLN A 401 -18.16 -19.16 -16.79
CA GLN A 401 -18.60 -19.04 -18.18
C GLN A 401 -17.51 -18.36 -19.00
N ARG A 402 -16.66 -19.18 -19.64
CA ARG A 402 -15.49 -18.74 -20.41
C ARG A 402 -14.62 -17.74 -19.61
N PRO A 403 -14.10 -18.10 -18.43
CA PRO A 403 -13.23 -17.23 -17.65
C PRO A 403 -11.95 -16.88 -18.42
N ILE A 404 -11.53 -15.62 -18.33
CA ILE A 404 -10.29 -15.12 -18.95
C ILE A 404 -9.36 -14.49 -17.92
N GLY A 405 -9.87 -13.70 -16.97
CA GLY A 405 -9.04 -13.05 -15.95
C GLY A 405 -8.81 -13.90 -14.72
N ILE A 406 -7.65 -13.73 -14.09
CA ILE A 406 -7.37 -14.18 -12.72
C ILE A 406 -6.51 -13.14 -12.01
N ALA A 407 -6.84 -12.84 -10.77
CA ALA A 407 -6.06 -11.97 -9.89
C ALA A 407 -6.13 -12.48 -8.45
N PHE A 408 -5.01 -12.48 -7.74
CA PHE A 408 -5.01 -12.68 -6.31
C PHE A 408 -5.22 -11.36 -5.59
N PHE A 409 -5.93 -11.40 -4.47
CA PHE A 409 -5.90 -10.27 -3.55
C PHE A 409 -4.45 -10.01 -3.17
N PRO A 410 -4.01 -8.74 -3.16
CA PRO A 410 -2.68 -8.41 -2.66
C PRO A 410 -2.57 -8.98 -1.25
N ASN A 411 -1.41 -9.53 -0.94
CA ASN A 411 -1.16 -10.01 0.40
C ASN A 411 -1.35 -8.84 1.37
N ASP A 412 -2.33 -8.96 2.27
CA ASP A 412 -2.50 -8.11 3.47
C ASP A 412 -1.33 -8.32 4.45
N ALA A 413 -0.13 -8.59 3.97
CA ALA A 413 1.08 -8.55 4.76
C ALA A 413 1.29 -7.10 5.19
N LYS A 414 0.58 -6.72 6.25
CA LYS A 414 0.57 -5.37 6.78
C LYS A 414 1.97 -5.09 7.26
N LEU A 415 2.70 -4.31 6.45
CA LEU A 415 4.00 -3.81 6.81
C LEU A 415 3.75 -2.52 7.60
N VAL A 416 3.92 -2.61 8.92
CA VAL A 416 3.86 -1.43 9.78
C VAL A 416 5.29 -1.05 10.10
N GLU A 417 5.70 0.07 9.52
CA GLU A 417 7.01 0.63 9.77
C GLU A 417 6.85 1.88 10.63
N LYS A 418 7.68 1.98 11.67
CA LYS A 418 7.76 3.14 12.55
C LYS A 418 9.21 3.46 12.80
N TRP A 419 9.55 4.72 12.56
CA TRP A 419 10.91 5.20 12.72
C TRP A 419 10.93 6.36 13.68
N ASN A 420 12.01 6.45 14.45
CA ASN A 420 12.23 7.59 15.32
C ASN A 420 13.71 7.92 15.49
N PHE A 421 13.97 9.18 15.84
CA PHE A 421 15.22 9.61 16.41
C PHE A 421 14.98 10.65 17.50
N THR A 422 15.93 10.77 18.42
CA THR A 422 15.87 11.75 19.51
C THR A 422 17.08 12.66 19.52
N ALA A 423 16.88 13.96 19.71
CA ALA A 423 17.95 14.92 19.92
C ALA A 423 17.80 15.58 21.30
N ALA A 424 18.76 15.34 22.19
CA ALA A 424 18.72 15.87 23.55
C ALA A 424 19.56 17.14 23.67
N ASN A 425 19.11 18.05 24.54
CA ASN A 425 19.78 19.31 24.87
C ASN A 425 20.12 20.17 23.63
N TYR A 426 19.21 20.28 22.67
CA TYR A 426 19.36 21.11 21.48
C TYR A 426 19.28 22.60 21.86
N PRO A 427 20.35 23.40 21.71
CA PRO A 427 20.34 24.80 22.09
C PRO A 427 19.60 25.65 21.04
N ILE A 428 18.78 26.60 21.49
CA ILE A 428 18.05 27.53 20.62
C ILE A 428 17.93 28.91 21.28
N ALA A 429 18.08 29.96 20.48
CA ALA A 429 17.83 31.35 20.89
C ALA A 429 16.41 31.77 20.47
N HIS A 430 15.41 31.33 21.24
CA HIS A 430 14.00 31.66 21.02
C HIS A 430 13.34 31.94 22.37
N GLN A 431 12.70 33.10 22.53
CA GLN A 431 12.27 33.62 23.84
C GLN A 431 13.39 33.68 24.90
N GLY A 432 14.63 33.88 24.45
CA GLY A 432 15.86 33.73 25.25
C GLY A 432 16.61 32.43 24.92
N LEU A 433 17.66 32.14 25.68
CA LEU A 433 18.42 30.90 25.49
C LEU A 433 17.68 29.73 26.16
N ASN A 434 17.26 28.76 25.36
CA ASN A 434 16.58 27.53 25.80
C ASN A 434 17.32 26.30 25.27
N ASN A 435 17.09 25.17 25.92
CA ASN A 435 17.52 23.86 25.44
C ASN A 435 16.28 22.99 25.22
N LEU A 436 16.25 22.22 24.14
CA LEU A 436 15.14 21.36 23.78
C LEU A 436 15.53 19.88 23.86
N ASN A 437 14.60 19.01 24.25
CA ASN A 437 14.66 17.60 23.88
C ASN A 437 13.62 17.34 22.78
N LEU A 438 14.06 16.73 21.70
CA LEU A 438 13.24 16.39 20.54
C LEU A 438 13.07 14.87 20.47
N ASP A 439 11.83 14.42 20.34
CA ASP A 439 11.48 13.04 19.97
C ASP A 439 10.66 13.09 18.68
N VAL A 440 11.28 12.65 17.59
CA VAL A 440 10.75 12.74 16.23
C VAL A 440 10.37 11.35 15.77
N ASN A 441 9.06 11.11 15.64
CA ASN A 441 8.50 9.88 15.12
C ASN A 441 7.94 10.15 13.72
N TYR A 442 8.20 9.28 12.76
CA TYR A 442 7.74 9.49 11.39
C TYR A 442 7.31 8.18 10.74
N LYS A 443 6.55 8.31 9.64
CA LYS A 443 6.15 7.23 8.76
C LYS A 443 6.32 7.64 7.31
N TYR A 444 6.92 6.76 6.51
CA TYR A 444 6.88 6.85 5.05
C TYR A 444 5.52 6.42 4.50
N ARG A 445 5.21 6.91 3.30
CA ARG A 445 4.06 6.47 2.52
C ARG A 445 4.17 4.99 2.19
N GLU A 446 3.03 4.31 2.12
CA GLU A 446 3.01 2.92 1.71
C GLU A 446 3.48 2.75 0.25
N GLY A 447 4.20 1.66 -0.03
CA GLY A 447 4.61 1.32 -1.39
C GLY A 447 5.80 2.12 -1.96
N ILE A 448 6.47 2.98 -1.20
CA ILE A 448 7.66 3.67 -1.70
C ILE A 448 8.82 2.69 -1.98
N GLN A 449 9.59 2.97 -3.03
CA GLN A 449 10.76 2.21 -3.46
C GLN A 449 11.95 2.46 -2.53
N ASN A 450 12.89 1.53 -2.44
CA ASN A 450 14.04 1.64 -1.52
C ASN A 450 14.83 2.95 -1.70
N PHE A 451 15.05 3.40 -2.94
CA PHE A 451 15.75 4.67 -3.22
C PHE A 451 14.97 5.92 -2.79
N GLN A 452 13.67 5.79 -2.50
CA GLN A 452 12.80 6.87 -2.03
C GLN A 452 12.72 6.94 -0.51
N TYR A 453 13.35 6.03 0.24
CA TYR A 453 13.51 6.14 1.68
C TYR A 453 14.69 7.09 1.95
N PRO A 454 14.47 8.37 2.30
CA PRO A 454 15.55 9.17 2.83
C PRO A 454 16.06 8.55 4.13
N ASP A 455 17.35 8.76 4.44
CA ASP A 455 17.82 8.61 5.81
C ASP A 455 17.07 9.60 6.73
N PHE A 456 17.14 9.42 8.04
CA PHE A 456 16.66 10.43 8.98
C PHE A 456 17.47 11.74 8.88
N VAL A 457 18.66 11.74 8.26
CA VAL A 457 19.54 12.91 8.11
C VAL A 457 18.85 14.09 7.40
N PRO A 458 18.23 13.93 6.21
CA PRO A 458 17.37 14.95 5.61
C PRO A 458 16.30 15.51 6.56
N ILE A 459 15.61 14.65 7.30
CA ILE A 459 14.57 15.05 8.26
C ILE A 459 15.20 15.90 9.37
N TYR A 460 16.30 15.44 9.96
CA TYR A 460 17.03 16.20 10.98
C TYR A 460 17.53 17.54 10.45
N LYS A 461 18.11 17.60 9.24
CA LYS A 461 18.57 18.86 8.63
C LYS A 461 17.44 19.86 8.42
N ALA A 462 16.25 19.39 8.04
CA ALA A 462 15.07 20.25 7.95
C ALA A 462 14.70 20.85 9.32
N ILE A 463 14.75 20.04 10.39
CA ILE A 463 14.51 20.49 11.76
C ILE A 463 15.59 21.47 12.24
N ASP A 464 16.86 21.11 12.08
CA ASP A 464 18.00 21.92 12.52
C ASP A 464 18.03 23.28 11.81
N SER A 465 17.88 23.27 10.47
CA SER A 465 17.81 24.50 9.68
C SER A 465 16.62 25.37 10.10
N TYR A 466 15.49 24.77 10.45
CA TYR A 466 14.32 25.50 10.89
C TYR A 466 14.49 26.14 12.26
N LEU A 467 14.91 25.37 13.25
CA LEU A 467 15.06 25.84 14.63
C LEU A 467 16.18 26.88 14.73
N ALA A 468 17.28 26.69 14.02
CA ALA A 468 18.40 27.65 14.01
C ALA A 468 18.06 28.99 13.34
N ASN A 469 17.08 29.02 12.42
CA ASN A 469 16.72 30.21 11.65
C ASN A 469 15.25 30.61 11.86
N TYR A 470 14.66 30.25 12.99
CA TYR A 470 13.25 30.53 13.24
C TYR A 470 13.02 32.05 13.29
N PRO A 471 12.12 32.61 12.45
CA PRO A 471 12.11 34.05 12.18
C PRO A 471 11.47 34.91 13.28
N ASN A 472 10.59 34.33 14.10
CA ASN A 472 9.76 35.06 15.05
C ASN A 472 10.08 34.67 16.50
N GLU A 473 11.10 35.27 17.12
CA GLU A 473 11.57 34.87 18.46
C GLU A 473 10.54 35.00 19.61
N THR A 474 9.37 35.60 19.33
CA THR A 474 8.29 35.79 20.30
C THR A 474 7.17 34.76 20.20
N ASP A 475 7.10 33.97 19.11
CA ASP A 475 6.02 33.00 18.92
C ASP A 475 6.03 31.95 20.04
N PHE A 476 4.85 31.43 20.38
CA PHE A 476 4.73 30.36 21.36
C PHE A 476 5.36 29.06 20.83
N TRP A 477 5.90 28.23 21.72
CA TRP A 477 6.51 26.94 21.34
C TRP A 477 5.54 26.02 20.60
N GLU A 478 4.25 26.25 20.83
CA GLU A 478 3.14 25.64 20.15
C GLU A 478 3.12 25.94 18.65
N ILE A 479 3.31 27.20 18.31
CA ILE A 479 3.39 27.67 16.94
C ILE A 479 4.68 27.18 16.30
N VAL A 480 5.81 27.21 17.04
CA VAL A 480 7.11 26.70 16.58
C VAL A 480 6.97 25.25 16.13
N ASN A 481 6.42 24.37 16.96
CA ASN A 481 6.30 22.94 16.63
C ASN A 481 5.26 22.66 15.54
N LYS A 482 4.13 23.38 15.53
CA LYS A 482 3.11 23.27 14.47
C LYS A 482 3.68 23.55 13.10
N ASN A 483 4.47 24.62 12.98
CA ASN A 483 5.09 25.04 11.74
C ASN A 483 6.32 24.17 11.40
N LEU A 484 7.03 23.64 12.42
CA LEU A 484 8.13 22.69 12.24
C LEU A 484 7.66 21.42 11.54
N THR A 485 6.59 20.79 12.04
CA THR A 485 6.03 19.57 11.43
C THR A 485 5.56 19.80 9.99
N GLU A 486 5.05 21.00 9.68
CA GLU A 486 4.68 21.38 8.32
C GLU A 486 5.88 21.44 7.40
N LYS A 487 6.95 22.16 7.80
CA LYS A 487 8.18 22.24 7.02
C LYS A 487 8.81 20.87 6.80
N VAL A 488 8.90 20.04 7.85
CA VAL A 488 9.45 18.68 7.73
C VAL A 488 8.66 17.87 6.71
N LEU A 489 7.33 17.92 6.74
CA LEU A 489 6.49 17.16 5.82
C LEU A 489 6.61 17.68 4.37
N VAL A 490 6.69 19.01 4.18
CA VAL A 490 6.86 19.64 2.85
C VAL A 490 8.22 19.31 2.23
N GLU A 491 9.29 19.36 3.01
CA GLU A 491 10.66 19.08 2.53
C GLU A 491 10.95 17.58 2.37
N ASN A 492 10.11 16.71 2.92
CA ASN A 492 10.26 15.26 2.86
C ASN A 492 8.99 14.60 2.29
N PRO A 493 8.74 14.70 0.96
CA PRO A 493 7.48 14.25 0.35
C PRO A 493 7.23 12.74 0.44
N ALA A 494 8.27 11.94 0.73
CA ALA A 494 8.17 10.51 0.98
C ALA A 494 7.45 10.18 2.30
N LEU A 495 7.35 11.14 3.24
CA LEU A 495 6.65 10.95 4.51
C LEU A 495 5.13 10.97 4.30
N ASP A 496 4.45 10.02 4.95
CA ASP A 496 3.02 10.02 5.18
C ASP A 496 2.66 10.81 6.44
N SER A 497 3.47 10.68 7.49
CA SER A 497 3.24 11.40 8.74
C SER A 497 4.53 11.72 9.47
N VAL A 498 4.51 12.81 10.21
CA VAL A 498 5.54 13.17 11.18
C VAL A 498 4.87 13.59 12.48
N THR A 499 5.43 13.13 13.60
CA THR A 499 5.10 13.56 14.95
C THR A 499 6.35 14.06 15.62
N VAL A 500 6.34 15.31 16.06
CA VAL A 500 7.44 15.89 16.82
C VAL A 500 6.93 16.18 18.21
N LYS A 501 7.53 15.53 19.21
CA LYS A 501 7.47 15.97 20.60
C LYS A 501 8.67 16.87 20.88
N LEU A 502 8.38 18.08 21.32
CA LEU A 502 9.34 19.13 21.64
C LEU A 502 9.19 19.47 23.11
N ASP A 503 10.14 19.03 23.93
CA ASP A 503 10.25 19.38 25.34
C ASP A 503 11.13 20.63 25.45
N VAL A 504 10.62 21.70 26.05
CA VAL A 504 11.40 22.91 26.34
C VAL A 504 11.88 22.83 27.78
N LEU A 505 13.20 22.75 27.97
CA LEU A 505 13.77 22.59 29.30
C LEU A 505 13.60 23.86 30.15
N PRO A 506 13.47 23.72 31.49
CA PRO A 506 13.30 24.85 32.40
C PRO A 506 14.44 25.87 32.31
N THR A 507 14.10 27.14 32.50
CA THR A 507 15.07 28.24 32.59
C THR A 507 14.88 29.01 33.90
N ASN A 508 15.83 29.87 34.25
CA ASN A 508 15.67 30.76 35.41
C ASN A 508 14.47 31.71 35.29
N ARG A 509 14.03 32.02 34.06
CA ARG A 509 12.88 32.90 33.81
C ARG A 509 11.55 32.15 33.87
N LEU A 510 11.54 30.92 33.34
CA LEU A 510 10.37 30.04 33.31
C LEU A 510 10.83 28.65 33.79
N PRO A 511 10.76 28.39 35.10
CA PRO A 511 11.31 27.18 35.72
C PRO A 511 10.33 25.99 35.64
N TYR A 512 9.68 25.83 34.48
CA TYR A 512 8.62 24.84 34.28
C TYR A 512 8.99 23.91 33.13
N ASP A 513 8.78 22.61 33.33
CA ASP A 513 8.79 21.65 32.23
C ASP A 513 7.53 21.86 31.39
N ARG A 514 7.73 21.98 30.08
CA ARG A 514 6.66 22.17 29.11
C ARG A 514 6.98 21.42 27.83
N SER A 515 5.96 20.84 27.24
CA SER A 515 6.12 20.12 26.00
C SER A 515 4.97 20.31 25.03
N SER A 516 5.33 20.15 23.78
CA SER A 516 4.46 20.18 22.62
C SER A 516 4.55 18.84 21.92
N THR A 517 3.42 18.23 21.58
CA THR A 517 3.39 17.13 20.62
C THR A 517 2.50 17.50 19.46
N VAL A 518 3.08 17.56 18.26
CA VAL A 518 2.32 17.82 17.03
C VAL A 518 2.49 16.64 16.08
N THR A 519 1.38 16.09 15.62
CA THR A 519 1.31 15.11 14.54
C THR A 519 0.70 15.75 13.31
N ARG A 520 1.36 15.62 12.17
CA ARG A 520 0.84 16.04 10.87
C ARG A 520 0.94 14.92 9.86
N THR A 521 -0.08 14.79 9.02
CA THR A 521 -0.14 13.78 7.95
C THR A 521 -0.18 14.46 6.57
N ALA A 522 0.29 13.74 5.54
CA ALA A 522 0.23 14.17 4.15
C ALA A 522 -1.22 14.36 3.66
N GLY A 523 -2.18 13.67 4.27
CA GLY A 523 -3.62 13.85 4.05
C GLY A 523 -4.23 15.09 4.72
N GLY A 524 -3.41 15.95 5.34
CA GLY A 524 -3.85 17.22 5.93
C GLY A 524 -4.42 17.12 7.35
N LYS A 525 -4.44 15.93 7.97
CA LYS A 525 -4.81 15.80 9.39
C LYS A 525 -3.71 16.42 10.27
N LEU A 526 -4.14 17.23 11.24
CA LEU A 526 -3.33 17.88 12.24
C LEU A 526 -3.84 17.47 13.63
N GLY A 527 -2.96 16.94 14.47
CA GLY A 527 -3.19 16.65 15.87
C GLY A 527 -2.19 17.41 16.72
N GLU A 528 -2.69 18.08 17.76
CA GLU A 528 -1.89 18.96 18.62
C GLU A 528 -2.21 18.63 20.08
N SER A 529 -1.18 18.41 20.89
CA SER A 529 -1.30 18.17 22.33
C SER A 529 -0.22 18.93 23.07
N TRP A 530 -0.59 19.50 24.21
CA TRP A 530 0.24 20.42 24.97
C TRP A 530 0.32 20.00 26.41
N ASN A 531 1.44 20.30 27.03
CA ASN A 531 1.73 19.85 28.38
C ASN A 531 2.58 20.88 29.14
N PHE A 532 2.27 21.08 30.42
CA PHE A 532 3.20 21.65 31.39
C PHE A 532 2.99 21.05 32.77
N GLN A 533 4.00 21.16 33.63
CA GLN A 533 4.00 20.49 34.93
C GLN A 533 4.28 21.42 36.11
N PHE A 534 3.67 21.10 37.25
CA PHE A 534 4.08 21.57 38.57
C PHE A 534 4.84 20.44 39.27
N ALA A 535 6.13 20.64 39.53
CA ALA A 535 6.95 19.66 40.24
C ALA A 535 7.07 20.03 41.73
N ASN A 536 6.82 19.06 42.62
CA ASN A 536 6.93 19.22 44.07
C ASN A 536 6.19 20.45 44.64
N TYR A 537 4.99 20.72 44.13
CA TYR A 537 4.15 21.85 44.52
C TYR A 537 3.65 21.67 45.96
N SER A 538 4.08 22.55 46.87
CA SER A 538 3.74 22.44 48.28
C SER A 538 2.45 23.19 48.62
N ILE A 539 1.54 22.53 49.31
CA ILE A 539 0.23 23.08 49.67
C ILE A 539 -0.23 22.54 51.04
N ASP A 540 -0.87 23.38 51.83
CA ASP A 540 -1.58 22.96 53.04
C ASP A 540 -3.04 22.69 52.72
N HIS A 541 -3.37 21.42 52.46
CA HIS A 541 -4.73 20.95 52.18
C HIS A 541 -4.87 19.54 52.73
N GLN A 542 -5.74 19.34 53.73
CA GLN A 542 -5.75 18.14 54.57
C GLN A 542 -4.40 17.91 55.31
N GLY A 543 -3.68 19.00 55.60
CA GLY A 543 -2.30 19.04 56.08
C GLY A 543 -1.30 19.32 54.96
N LEU A 544 -0.02 19.47 55.32
CA LEU A 544 1.05 19.77 54.36
C LEU A 544 1.28 18.58 53.41
N ASN A 545 1.05 18.81 52.12
CA ASN A 545 1.28 17.87 51.03
C ASN A 545 2.20 18.49 49.97
N ASN A 546 2.94 17.64 49.25
CA ASN A 546 3.64 18.01 48.02
C ASN A 546 2.99 17.29 46.86
N LEU A 547 2.73 18.01 45.76
CA LEU A 547 2.04 17.51 44.59
C LEU A 547 2.96 17.51 43.37
N ASN A 548 2.82 16.52 42.51
CA ASN A 548 3.21 16.64 41.12
C ASN A 548 1.92 16.79 40.30
N ILE A 549 1.80 17.88 39.55
CA ILE A 549 0.60 18.17 38.77
C ILE A 549 0.99 18.17 37.30
N ASP A 550 0.33 17.35 36.49
CA ASP A 550 0.54 17.25 35.06
C ASP A 550 -0.71 17.77 34.33
N VAL A 551 -0.54 18.82 33.51
CA VAL A 551 -1.63 19.53 32.83
C VAL A 551 -1.50 19.30 31.32
N ASN A 552 -2.42 18.54 30.75
CA ASN A 552 -2.47 18.21 29.33
C ASN A 552 -3.68 18.85 28.67
N TYR A 553 -3.53 19.47 27.51
CA TYR A 553 -4.67 20.06 26.80
C TYR A 553 -4.51 20.02 25.27
N GLN A 554 -5.65 20.09 24.59
CA GLN A 554 -5.75 20.14 23.13
C GLN A 554 -6.60 21.33 22.73
N TYR A 555 -6.29 21.92 21.58
CA TYR A 555 -7.06 23.03 21.04
C TYR A 555 -8.15 22.55 20.10
N LYS A 556 -9.20 23.36 19.98
CA LYS A 556 -10.23 23.16 18.94
C LYS A 556 -9.58 23.21 17.56
N GLN A 557 -10.08 22.38 16.65
CA GLN A 557 -9.57 22.38 15.28
C GLN A 557 -9.81 23.74 14.59
N GLY A 558 -8.82 24.18 13.81
CA GLY A 558 -8.95 25.37 12.98
C GLY A 558 -8.65 26.71 13.66
N ILE A 559 -8.15 26.71 14.90
CA ILE A 559 -7.70 27.96 15.54
C ILE A 559 -6.53 28.61 14.78
N THR A 560 -6.56 29.93 14.73
CA THR A 560 -5.52 30.79 14.16
C THR A 560 -4.36 30.97 15.14
N THR A 561 -3.20 31.38 14.64
CA THR A 561 -2.00 31.66 15.46
C THR A 561 -2.27 32.66 16.59
N ALA A 562 -3.17 33.62 16.38
CA ALA A 562 -3.51 34.64 17.38
C ALA A 562 -4.42 34.11 18.51
N GLU A 563 -5.03 32.94 18.33
CA GLU A 563 -5.93 32.31 19.31
C GLU A 563 -5.21 31.34 20.25
N TYR A 564 -3.91 31.09 20.04
CA TYR A 564 -3.11 30.26 20.95
C TYR A 564 -2.98 30.97 22.31
N PRO A 565 -3.48 30.37 23.40
CA PRO A 565 -3.33 30.94 24.73
C PRO A 565 -1.88 30.82 25.20
N ASP A 566 -1.43 31.83 25.94
CA ASP A 566 -0.23 31.72 26.76
C ASP A 566 -0.52 30.74 27.92
N PHE A 567 0.37 29.77 28.14
CA PHE A 567 0.22 28.82 29.24
C PHE A 567 0.40 29.49 30.62
N VAL A 568 1.10 30.63 30.71
CA VAL A 568 1.36 31.32 31.98
C VAL A 568 0.05 31.74 32.68
N PRO A 569 -0.94 32.36 32.01
CA PRO A 569 -2.28 32.56 32.55
C PRO A 569 -2.96 31.29 33.09
N ILE A 570 -2.84 30.16 32.37
CA ILE A 570 -3.43 28.89 32.78
C ILE A 570 -2.75 28.38 34.05
N TYR A 571 -1.42 28.39 34.08
CA TYR A 571 -0.60 28.05 35.25
C TYR A 571 -1.01 28.90 36.46
N ASN A 572 -1.08 30.22 36.31
CA ASN A 572 -1.44 31.14 37.38
C ASN A 572 -2.88 30.92 37.87
N SER A 573 -3.81 30.53 36.98
CA SER A 573 -5.18 30.19 37.37
C SER A 573 -5.24 28.93 38.24
N ILE A 574 -4.43 27.93 37.91
CA ILE A 574 -4.31 26.68 38.69
C ILE A 574 -3.68 26.96 40.06
N ASP A 575 -2.54 27.66 40.10
CA ASP A 575 -1.85 28.07 41.33
C ASP A 575 -2.80 28.85 42.26
N LYS A 576 -3.50 29.85 41.71
CA LYS A 576 -4.49 30.63 42.44
C LYS A 576 -5.66 29.79 42.94
N PHE A 577 -6.19 28.88 42.13
CA PHE A 577 -7.29 28.01 42.55
C PHE A 577 -6.89 27.11 43.72
N LEU A 578 -5.69 26.54 43.66
CA LEU A 578 -5.18 25.66 44.70
C LEU A 578 -4.90 26.43 45.99
N THR A 579 -4.27 27.60 45.91
CA THR A 579 -3.96 28.44 47.08
C THR A 579 -5.20 29.05 47.74
N ASP A 580 -6.22 29.41 46.97
CA ASP A 580 -7.46 30.01 47.47
C ASP A 580 -8.57 28.98 47.76
N TYR A 581 -8.29 27.67 47.68
CA TYR A 581 -9.33 26.64 47.78
C TYR A 581 -9.99 26.66 49.17
N PRO A 582 -11.30 26.95 49.29
CA PRO A 582 -11.92 27.33 50.57
C PRO A 582 -12.21 26.13 51.50
N ASN A 583 -12.26 24.91 50.97
CA ASN A 583 -12.73 23.72 51.67
C ASN A 583 -11.60 22.71 51.87
N GLU A 584 -10.74 22.92 52.86
CA GLU A 584 -9.57 22.07 53.14
C GLU A 584 -9.89 20.60 53.47
N THR A 585 -11.17 20.26 53.67
CA THR A 585 -11.61 18.88 53.94
C THR A 585 -11.96 18.08 52.69
N ASP A 586 -12.13 18.73 51.53
CA ASP A 586 -12.52 18.04 50.30
C ASP A 586 -11.46 17.04 49.85
N PHE A 587 -11.92 15.90 49.32
CA PHE A 587 -11.03 14.91 48.72
C PHE A 587 -10.39 15.44 47.42
N TRP A 588 -9.18 14.98 47.11
CA TRP A 588 -8.43 15.41 45.93
C TRP A 588 -9.18 15.19 44.61
N GLU A 589 -10.07 14.21 44.54
CA GLU A 589 -10.95 13.95 43.40
C GLU A 589 -11.97 15.07 43.17
N ILE A 590 -12.48 15.68 44.25
CA ILE A 590 -13.40 16.82 44.18
C ILE A 590 -12.62 18.08 43.80
N VAL A 591 -11.46 18.30 44.44
CA VAL A 591 -10.57 19.43 44.13
C VAL A 591 -10.18 19.40 42.64
N ASN A 592 -9.71 18.26 42.14
CA ASN A 592 -9.29 18.12 40.75
C ASN A 592 -10.47 18.30 39.76
N LYS A 593 -11.64 17.75 40.08
CA LYS A 593 -12.84 17.93 39.25
C LYS A 593 -13.21 19.40 39.13
N ASN A 594 -13.26 20.12 40.25
CA ASN A 594 -13.60 21.54 40.27
C ASN A 594 -12.53 22.39 39.56
N LEU A 595 -11.24 22.07 39.77
CA LEU A 595 -10.12 22.71 39.09
C LEU A 595 -10.22 22.56 37.57
N THR A 596 -10.36 21.33 37.10
CA THR A 596 -10.41 21.01 35.66
C THR A 596 -11.59 21.71 34.98
N GLN A 597 -12.76 21.73 35.62
CA GLN A 597 -13.93 22.46 35.12
C GLN A 597 -13.70 23.97 35.04
N LYS A 598 -13.07 24.56 36.06
CA LYS A 598 -12.76 26.00 36.07
C LYS A 598 -11.78 26.37 34.96
N VAL A 599 -10.67 25.63 34.85
CA VAL A 599 -9.64 25.91 33.84
C VAL A 599 -10.22 25.79 32.43
N LEU A 600 -11.03 24.77 32.15
CA LEU A 600 -11.69 24.62 30.86
C LEU A 600 -12.67 25.77 30.57
N ALA A 601 -13.46 26.19 31.56
CA ALA A 601 -14.41 27.30 31.41
C ALA A 601 -13.72 28.65 31.14
N GLU A 602 -12.53 28.87 31.71
CA GLU A 602 -11.72 30.08 31.49
C GLU A 602 -10.99 30.09 30.14
N ASN A 603 -10.84 28.93 29.50
CA ASN A 603 -10.08 28.77 28.26
C ASN A 603 -10.95 28.13 27.17
N PRO A 604 -11.90 28.88 26.57
CA PRO A 604 -12.88 28.33 25.63
C PRO A 604 -12.29 27.86 24.29
N VAL A 605 -11.00 28.13 24.03
CA VAL A 605 -10.25 27.64 22.87
C VAL A 605 -9.78 26.19 23.02
N LEU A 606 -9.79 25.66 24.24
CA LEU A 606 -9.47 24.26 24.51
C LEU A 606 -10.64 23.37 24.07
N ASP A 607 -10.29 22.27 23.40
CA ASP A 607 -11.22 21.19 23.05
C ASP A 607 -11.23 20.13 24.16
N ALA A 608 -10.04 19.79 24.66
CA ALA A 608 -9.86 18.84 25.74
C ALA A 608 -8.85 19.34 26.78
N LEU A 609 -9.05 18.96 28.03
CA LEU A 609 -8.18 19.24 29.17
C LEU A 609 -8.15 18.03 30.10
N GLN A 610 -6.95 17.62 30.50
CA GLN A 610 -6.70 16.62 31.52
C GLN A 610 -5.73 17.17 32.57
N ILE A 611 -6.09 17.06 33.85
CA ILE A 611 -5.22 17.39 34.97
C ILE A 611 -5.03 16.14 35.82
N ASP A 612 -3.79 15.72 35.98
CA ASP A 612 -3.36 14.68 36.93
C ASP A 612 -2.75 15.34 38.16
N ILE A 613 -3.33 15.11 39.33
CA ILE A 613 -2.79 15.51 40.62
C ILE A 613 -2.25 14.28 41.32
N ALA A 614 -0.93 14.12 41.36
CA ALA A 614 -0.24 13.11 42.15
C ALA A 614 0.19 13.71 43.50
N CYS A 615 -0.45 13.28 44.59
CA CYS A 615 -0.09 13.61 45.96
C CYS A 615 1.01 12.68 46.45
N LEU A 616 2.19 13.25 46.74
CA LEU A 616 3.34 12.51 47.24
C LEU A 616 3.11 12.00 48.68
N PRO A 617 3.85 10.96 49.11
CA PRO A 617 3.67 10.35 50.42
C PRO A 617 3.99 11.33 51.54
N THR A 618 3.25 11.24 52.64
CA THR A 618 3.51 12.00 53.88
C THR A 618 3.77 11.04 55.04
N ASN A 619 4.25 11.57 56.17
CA ASN A 619 4.39 10.79 57.41
C ASN A 619 3.06 10.22 57.92
N ARG A 620 1.93 10.86 57.56
CA ARG A 620 0.58 10.42 57.95
C ARG A 620 0.01 9.40 56.96
N LEU A 621 0.33 9.53 55.67
CA LEU A 621 -0.16 8.69 54.58
C LEU A 621 1.04 8.28 53.69
N PRO A 622 1.70 7.15 53.99
CA PRO A 622 2.99 6.77 53.39
C PRO A 622 2.83 6.04 52.05
N PHE A 623 1.94 6.53 51.18
CA PHE A 623 1.70 5.97 49.85
C PHE A 623 1.28 7.08 48.88
N ASP A 624 1.61 6.89 47.61
CA ASP A 624 1.20 7.79 46.54
C ASP A 624 -0.32 7.74 46.35
N ARG A 625 -0.92 8.90 46.07
CA ARG A 625 -2.33 9.02 45.72
C ARG A 625 -2.43 9.88 44.47
N ALA A 626 -3.28 9.52 43.52
CA ALA A 626 -3.44 10.28 42.29
C ALA A 626 -4.92 10.51 41.98
N SER A 627 -5.23 11.64 41.38
CA SER A 627 -6.53 11.94 40.80
C SER A 627 -6.31 12.40 39.36
N ILE A 628 -6.93 11.72 38.40
CA ILE A 628 -6.88 12.09 36.98
C ILE A 628 -8.29 12.50 36.57
N VAL A 629 -8.45 13.73 36.09
CA VAL A 629 -9.71 14.21 35.53
C VAL A 629 -9.45 14.66 34.10
N SER A 630 -10.23 14.12 33.17
CA SER A 630 -10.19 14.47 31.75
C SER A 630 -11.57 14.92 31.30
N ILE A 631 -11.64 16.05 30.60
CA ILE A 631 -12.84 16.58 29.96
C ILE A 631 -12.50 16.79 28.48
N ALA A 632 -13.34 16.27 27.60
CA ALA A 632 -13.23 16.37 26.14
C ALA A 632 -14.62 16.63 25.54
#